data_AF-A0A822A2K0-F1
#
_entry.id   AF-A0A822A2K0-F1
#
_cell.length_a   1.000
_cell.length_b   1.000
_cell.length_c   1.000
_cell.angle_alpha   90.00
_cell.angle_beta   90.00
_cell.angle_gamma   90.00
#
_symmetry.space_group_name_H-M   'P 1'
#
loop_
_entity.id
_entity.type
_entity.pdbx_description
1 polymer ?
#
loop_
_entity_poly.entity_id
_entity_poly.type
_entity_poly.pdbx_seq_one_letter_code
_entity_poly.pdbx_strand_id
1 'polypeptide(L)'
;LNRISDHSMAILSKYKLDKYQFGTDVRKGQQLYGLSGKIIYEGKWISRRNDSIIIVEMNEAIAEREASFYLEVNGHHNIIHTFGCVENSLNLTIFVQEFAELADLAGVLMDNQFNISQTILVEMFLQISDAMSFIARKKIVHCDLGCRNVLVFNVDPTEAKNNLVKITDFGLARWIDEPPSNENESVIPVRFCAPEILRNNRHSDYSEKSDVYSMGVLMWEALSNSEIPYSSIAEDDDVIRIKLNNEKLKKPRDCDHQLWVLMTKCWHEDPEQRLTFEDINNKLSNIKISEVAHHQTSGSSNKTRIHYDYKLGDHVKINGSLNRPLPAIHQAEWLTEETSSIVLIERKEELSESEKLLYTTYKKHDHLVYTYGFVENNRGSIMILQEKAPHGNLRALLESGQFNPSAKVLIEIFFQILDAMIHIVDQGLVHGDLRCENVLVFEMDPSNPKRNRVKLGNFALAHENDPSLVDDRRLVIPVRYCAPEILRSAGRSNYSELSDVYSMGVLMWQAWSNGKLPYESSTHNSEIRQRKLNGEILSKPFMCDPQIWAIMRDCWNKELICRFDFSGIKTRLSQVNIA
;
A
#
# COMPACT_ATOMS: atom_id res chain seq x y z
N LEU A 1 20.86 20.46 -20.67
CA LEU A 1 20.80 21.93 -20.49
C LEU A 1 19.34 22.30 -20.46
N ASN A 2 18.69 22.03 -19.33
CA ASN A 2 17.28 22.31 -19.12
C ASN A 2 17.14 23.81 -18.85
N ARG A 3 16.35 24.51 -19.65
CA ARG A 3 16.04 25.91 -19.38
C ARG A 3 14.92 25.94 -18.35
N ILE A 4 15.26 26.39 -17.14
CA ILE A 4 14.30 26.89 -16.15
C ILE A 4 13.43 27.95 -16.86
N SER A 5 12.13 27.98 -16.60
CA SER A 5 11.29 29.04 -17.16
C SER A 5 11.76 30.41 -16.65
N ASP A 6 11.75 31.43 -17.52
CA ASP A 6 12.10 32.80 -17.13
C ASP A 6 11.23 33.30 -15.96
N HIS A 7 10.02 32.74 -15.82
CA HIS A 7 9.08 33.01 -14.74
C HIS A 7 9.50 32.38 -13.41
N SER A 8 9.91 31.10 -13.38
CA SER A 8 10.46 30.48 -12.16
C SER A 8 11.73 31.21 -11.69
N MET A 9 12.60 31.62 -12.61
CA MET A 9 13.77 32.46 -12.28
C MET A 9 13.37 33.85 -11.76
N ALA A 10 12.30 34.45 -12.27
CA ALA A 10 11.76 35.71 -11.76
C ALA A 10 11.19 35.56 -10.34
N ILE A 11 10.54 34.43 -10.01
CA ILE A 11 10.06 34.14 -8.64
C ILE A 11 11.25 33.96 -7.70
N LEU A 12 12.21 33.10 -8.06
CA LEU A 12 13.41 32.83 -7.28
C LEU A 12 14.25 34.10 -7.04
N SER A 13 14.29 35.03 -7.98
CA SER A 13 15.01 36.31 -7.83
C SER A 13 14.25 37.37 -7.04
N LYS A 14 12.91 37.32 -7.01
CA LYS A 14 12.06 38.23 -6.22
C LYS A 14 11.95 37.78 -4.75
N TYR A 15 11.87 36.48 -4.52
CA TYR A 15 11.78 35.91 -3.18
C TYR A 15 13.17 35.63 -2.62
N LYS A 16 13.62 36.49 -1.70
CA LYS A 16 14.77 36.17 -0.85
C LYS A 16 14.29 35.37 0.34
N LEU A 17 14.47 34.04 0.26
CA LEU A 17 14.43 33.21 1.46
C LEU A 17 15.55 33.62 2.41
N ASP A 18 15.26 33.54 3.70
CA ASP A 18 16.31 33.62 4.71
C ASP A 18 17.31 32.50 4.46
N LYS A 19 18.60 32.86 4.49
CA LYS A 19 19.70 31.90 4.40
C LYS A 19 20.09 31.47 5.80
N TYR A 20 20.13 30.17 6.02
CA TYR A 20 20.50 29.54 7.29
C TYR A 20 21.76 28.69 7.12
N GLN A 21 22.53 28.53 8.20
CA GLN A 21 23.76 27.73 8.22
C GLN A 21 23.62 26.48 9.10
N PHE A 22 24.13 25.34 8.61
CA PHE A 22 24.23 24.13 9.42
C PHE A 22 25.16 24.32 10.62
N GLY A 23 24.76 23.77 11.77
CA GLY A 23 25.55 23.83 13.01
C GLY A 23 25.45 25.16 13.76
N THR A 24 25.02 26.23 13.09
CA THR A 24 24.79 27.55 13.70
C THR A 24 23.30 27.83 13.86
N ASP A 25 22.53 27.77 12.77
CA ASP A 25 21.10 28.10 12.78
C ASP A 25 20.24 26.85 12.88
N VAL A 26 20.60 25.82 12.11
CA VAL A 26 19.85 24.56 12.01
C VAL A 26 20.77 23.36 12.19
N ARG A 27 20.24 22.29 12.79
CA ARG A 27 20.91 20.99 12.89
C ARG A 27 20.16 19.95 12.08
N LYS A 28 20.84 19.28 11.16
CA LYS A 28 20.32 18.12 10.42
C LYS A 28 20.32 16.88 11.31
N GLY A 29 19.19 16.18 11.33
CA GLY A 29 18.96 14.95 12.08
C GLY A 29 18.88 13.72 11.19
N GLN A 30 18.03 12.77 11.57
CA GLN A 30 17.83 11.52 10.85
C GLN A 30 17.14 11.76 9.50
N GLN A 31 17.52 10.96 8.49
CA GLN A 31 16.79 10.90 7.22
C GLN A 31 15.44 10.20 7.42
N LEU A 32 14.36 10.86 7.02
CA LEU A 32 12.99 10.33 7.06
C LEU A 32 12.61 9.63 5.76
N TYR A 33 13.02 10.19 4.63
CA TYR A 33 12.65 9.71 3.30
C TYR A 33 13.76 10.01 2.30
N GLY A 34 13.90 9.17 1.26
CA GLY A 34 14.81 9.44 0.15
C GLY A 34 14.38 8.71 -1.11
N LEU A 35 14.20 9.47 -2.19
CA LEU A 35 13.96 8.98 -3.55
C LEU A 35 14.90 9.73 -4.50
N SER A 36 15.26 9.13 -5.65
CA SER A 36 16.23 9.68 -6.60
C SER A 36 16.06 11.18 -6.84
N GLY A 37 16.92 12.01 -6.22
CA GLY A 37 16.93 13.47 -6.36
C GLY A 37 16.23 14.29 -5.27
N LYS A 38 15.50 13.69 -4.31
CA LYS A 38 14.86 14.36 -3.16
C LYS A 38 15.01 13.53 -1.89
N ILE A 39 15.58 14.13 -0.85
CA ILE A 39 15.82 13.51 0.46
C ILE A 39 15.27 14.42 1.55
N ILE A 40 14.53 13.85 2.50
CA ILE A 40 13.89 14.57 3.60
C ILE A 40 14.55 14.15 4.91
N TYR A 41 14.97 15.12 5.71
CA TYR A 41 15.55 14.91 7.03
C TYR A 41 14.72 15.61 8.10
N GLU A 42 14.71 15.03 9.30
CA GLU A 42 14.42 15.79 10.50
C GLU A 42 15.48 16.87 10.72
N GLY A 43 15.08 17.97 11.34
CA GLY A 43 15.99 18.99 11.79
C GLY A 43 15.53 19.70 13.05
N LYS A 44 16.42 20.52 13.60
CA LYS A 44 16.16 21.34 14.78
C LYS A 44 16.66 22.77 14.57
N TRP A 45 15.86 23.75 14.95
CA TRP A 45 16.30 25.15 15.06
C TRP A 45 17.21 25.34 16.28
N ILE A 46 18.50 25.51 16.08
CA ILE A 46 19.44 25.76 17.17
C ILE A 46 19.15 27.12 17.81
N SER A 47 18.88 28.14 16.98
CA SER A 47 18.63 29.51 17.41
C SER A 47 17.22 29.77 17.96
N ARG A 48 16.26 28.86 17.72
CA ARG A 48 14.86 28.95 18.20
C ARG A 48 14.50 27.75 19.07
N ARG A 49 15.10 27.66 20.26
CA ARG A 49 14.72 26.70 21.32
C ARG A 49 14.64 25.21 20.90
N ASN A 50 15.35 24.78 19.86
CA ASN A 50 15.27 23.43 19.29
C ASN A 50 13.87 23.05 18.77
N ASP A 51 13.13 24.00 18.21
CA ASP A 51 11.89 23.73 17.48
C ASP A 51 12.16 22.73 16.34
N SER A 52 11.23 21.78 16.16
CA SER A 52 11.30 20.76 15.10
C SER A 52 11.10 21.38 13.72
N ILE A 53 11.91 20.95 12.76
CA ILE A 53 11.79 21.34 11.34
C ILE A 53 12.02 20.15 10.43
N ILE A 54 11.62 20.31 9.18
CA ILE A 54 11.99 19.44 8.08
C ILE A 54 13.05 20.13 7.23
N ILE A 55 14.06 19.36 6.83
CA ILE A 55 15.10 19.78 5.90
C ILE A 55 14.96 18.96 4.62
N VAL A 56 14.58 19.62 3.52
CA VAL A 56 14.37 18.99 2.20
C VAL A 56 15.57 19.28 1.31
N GLU A 57 16.35 18.25 1.03
CA GLU A 57 17.52 18.28 0.16
C GLU A 57 17.13 17.79 -1.24
N MET A 58 17.31 18.62 -2.26
CA MET A 58 16.96 18.31 -3.65
C MET A 58 18.17 18.51 -4.57
N ASN A 59 18.24 17.75 -5.67
CA ASN A 59 19.21 18.03 -6.72
C ASN A 59 18.85 19.36 -7.45
N GLU A 60 19.83 19.98 -8.11
CA GLU A 60 19.71 21.33 -8.68
C GLU A 60 18.47 21.52 -9.58
N ALA A 61 18.24 20.59 -10.52
CA ALA A 61 17.11 20.68 -11.46
C ALA A 61 15.73 20.56 -10.79
N ILE A 62 15.58 19.67 -9.80
CA ILE A 62 14.32 19.50 -9.04
C ILE A 62 14.12 20.67 -8.09
N ALA A 63 15.20 21.11 -7.43
CA ALA A 63 15.17 22.18 -6.44
C ALA A 63 14.65 23.48 -7.06
N GLU A 64 15.19 23.92 -8.19
CA GLU A 64 14.83 25.22 -8.79
C GLU A 64 13.35 25.31 -9.17
N ARG A 65 12.76 24.20 -9.62
CA ARG A 65 11.36 24.15 -10.01
C ARG A 65 10.41 23.98 -8.83
N GLU A 66 10.63 22.96 -7.99
CA GLU A 66 9.73 22.70 -6.86
C GLU A 66 9.72 23.89 -5.88
N ALA A 67 10.88 24.55 -5.73
CA ALA A 67 11.02 25.77 -4.94
C ALA A 67 10.12 26.90 -5.39
N SER A 68 10.02 27.16 -6.69
CA SER A 68 9.26 28.32 -7.18
C SER A 68 7.78 28.21 -6.79
N PHE A 69 7.24 26.99 -6.75
CA PHE A 69 5.90 26.74 -6.23
C PHE A 69 5.81 27.03 -4.74
N TYR A 70 6.67 26.45 -3.89
CA TYR A 70 6.66 26.72 -2.44
C TYR A 70 6.75 28.22 -2.15
N LEU A 71 7.57 28.96 -2.90
CA LEU A 71 7.73 30.40 -2.75
C LEU A 71 6.49 31.19 -3.16
N GLU A 72 5.88 30.86 -4.29
CA GLU A 72 4.70 31.58 -4.77
C GLU A 72 3.50 31.38 -3.83
N VAL A 73 3.37 30.18 -3.26
CA VAL A 73 2.25 29.83 -2.38
C VAL A 73 2.53 30.10 -0.90
N ASN A 74 3.77 30.49 -0.55
CA ASN A 74 4.17 30.74 0.83
C ASN A 74 3.34 31.89 1.41
N GLY A 75 2.63 31.64 2.51
CA GLY A 75 1.82 32.66 3.20
C GLY A 75 0.35 32.30 3.34
N HIS A 76 -0.12 31.21 2.73
CA HIS A 76 -1.43 30.65 3.04
C HIS A 76 -1.38 29.83 4.33
N HIS A 77 -2.36 29.99 5.23
CA HIS A 77 -2.37 29.30 6.52
C HIS A 77 -2.40 27.77 6.39
N ASN A 78 -3.14 27.26 5.39
CA ASN A 78 -3.32 25.84 5.11
C ASN A 78 -2.40 25.27 4.01
N ILE A 79 -1.25 25.90 3.78
CA ILE A 79 -0.17 25.38 2.92
C ILE A 79 1.12 25.33 3.73
N ILE A 80 1.93 24.30 3.52
CA ILE A 80 3.17 24.10 4.27
C ILE A 80 4.09 25.33 4.19
N HIS A 81 4.45 25.88 5.35
CA HIS A 81 5.31 27.04 5.43
C HIS A 81 6.76 26.65 5.18
N THR A 82 7.37 27.36 4.24
CA THR A 82 8.80 27.25 3.94
C THR A 82 9.52 28.46 4.52
N PHE A 83 10.34 28.23 5.55
CA PHE A 83 11.04 29.30 6.28
C PHE A 83 12.17 29.92 5.45
N GLY A 84 12.98 29.08 4.81
CA GLY A 84 14.18 29.53 4.12
C GLY A 84 14.94 28.40 3.46
N CYS A 85 16.17 28.69 3.08
CA CYS A 85 17.09 27.70 2.55
C CYS A 85 18.39 27.60 3.37
N VAL A 86 19.01 26.42 3.36
CA VAL A 86 20.28 26.16 4.04
C VAL A 86 21.39 26.08 3.01
N GLU A 87 22.49 26.80 3.25
CA GLU A 87 23.68 26.74 2.42
C GLU A 87 24.54 25.53 2.80
N ASN A 88 24.90 24.70 1.81
CA ASN A 88 25.85 23.61 2.01
C ASN A 88 27.17 23.87 1.24
N SER A 89 28.17 23.03 1.48
CA SER A 89 29.51 23.13 0.86
C SER A 89 29.52 22.96 -0.68
N LEU A 90 28.37 22.71 -1.30
CA LEU A 90 28.18 22.50 -2.73
C LEU A 90 27.23 23.55 -3.36
N ASN A 91 26.85 24.62 -2.64
CA ASN A 91 25.86 25.62 -3.08
C ASN A 91 24.47 25.06 -3.47
N LEU A 92 24.07 23.91 -2.92
CA LEU A 92 22.76 23.31 -3.19
C LEU A 92 21.64 24.01 -2.41
N THR A 93 20.45 24.12 -3.00
CA THR A 93 19.26 24.68 -2.36
C THR A 93 18.56 23.62 -1.51
N ILE A 94 18.72 23.72 -0.19
CA ILE A 94 18.06 22.85 0.79
C ILE A 94 16.96 23.65 1.48
N PHE A 95 15.71 23.20 1.48
CA PHE A 95 14.60 23.94 2.11
C PHE A 95 14.44 23.60 3.58
N VAL A 96 14.10 24.61 4.38
CA VAL A 96 13.67 24.43 5.76
C VAL A 96 12.17 24.67 5.85
N GLN A 97 11.43 23.65 6.27
CA GLN A 97 9.98 23.69 6.39
C GLN A 97 9.53 23.42 7.83
N GLU A 98 8.32 23.84 8.16
CA GLU A 98 7.70 23.48 9.44
C GLU A 98 7.47 21.96 9.56
N PHE A 99 7.52 21.46 10.79
CA PHE A 99 7.36 20.04 11.09
C PHE A 99 5.92 19.74 11.51
N ALA A 100 5.29 18.77 10.85
CA ALA A 100 3.98 18.25 11.24
C ALA A 100 4.17 17.06 12.19
N GLU A 101 3.73 17.19 13.44
CA GLU A 101 3.95 16.15 14.47
C GLU A 101 3.09 14.90 14.26
N LEU A 102 1.93 15.03 13.59
CA LEU A 102 0.93 13.97 13.49
C LEU A 102 0.95 13.25 12.13
N ALA A 103 2.05 13.34 11.38
CA ALA A 103 2.21 12.78 10.03
C ALA A 103 1.21 13.36 9.00
N ASP A 104 1.01 12.66 7.89
CA ASP A 104 0.02 13.01 6.87
C ASP A 104 -1.40 12.49 7.23
N LEU A 105 -2.40 13.06 6.57
CA LEU A 105 -3.81 12.79 6.82
C LEU A 105 -4.18 11.33 6.54
N ALA A 106 -3.53 10.68 5.56
CA ALA A 106 -3.74 9.25 5.33
C ALA A 106 -3.30 8.44 6.55
N GLY A 107 -2.12 8.74 7.10
CA GLY A 107 -1.62 8.16 8.35
C GLY A 107 -2.55 8.39 9.54
N VAL A 108 -3.02 9.63 9.76
CA VAL A 108 -3.95 9.99 10.84
C VAL A 108 -5.26 9.23 10.74
N LEU A 109 -5.82 9.11 9.53
CA LEU A 109 -7.10 8.42 9.32
C LEU A 109 -7.00 6.89 9.46
N MET A 110 -5.81 6.32 9.27
CA MET A 110 -5.57 4.91 9.58
C MET A 110 -5.36 4.65 11.07
N ASP A 111 -5.04 5.68 11.87
CA ASP A 111 -4.86 5.54 13.32
C ASP A 111 -6.16 5.82 14.08
N ASN A 112 -6.83 4.74 14.48
CA ASN A 112 -8.08 4.77 15.25
C ASN A 112 -7.97 5.54 16.58
N GLN A 113 -6.76 5.86 17.08
CA GLN A 113 -6.58 6.69 18.27
C GLN A 113 -7.12 8.12 18.11
N PHE A 114 -7.12 8.67 16.90
CA PHE A 114 -7.57 10.04 16.65
C PHE A 114 -9.10 10.15 16.58
N ASN A 115 -9.82 9.07 16.25
CA ASN A 115 -11.27 9.01 16.11
C ASN A 115 -11.87 10.23 15.34
N ILE A 116 -11.42 10.42 14.11
CA ILE A 116 -11.81 11.57 13.28
C ILE A 116 -13.27 11.42 12.80
N SER A 117 -14.16 12.27 13.31
CA SER A 117 -15.56 12.31 12.87
C SER A 117 -15.73 12.98 11.50
N GLN A 118 -16.86 12.73 10.82
CA GLN A 118 -17.17 13.42 9.57
C GLN A 118 -17.30 14.94 9.74
N THR A 119 -17.67 15.43 10.93
CA THR A 119 -17.69 16.87 11.24
C THR A 119 -16.27 17.45 11.22
N ILE A 120 -15.29 16.72 11.76
CA ILE A 120 -13.88 17.13 11.70
C ILE A 120 -13.38 17.07 10.25
N LEU A 121 -13.73 16.01 9.50
CA LEU A 121 -13.37 15.90 8.09
C LEU A 121 -13.92 17.07 7.26
N VAL A 122 -15.15 17.52 7.51
CA VAL A 122 -15.72 18.71 6.84
C VAL A 122 -14.85 19.95 7.08
N GLU A 123 -14.38 20.15 8.31
CA GLU A 123 -13.49 21.27 8.64
C GLU A 123 -12.12 21.14 7.96
N MET A 124 -11.54 19.94 7.93
CA MET A 124 -10.30 19.68 7.20
C MET A 124 -10.48 19.89 5.69
N PHE A 125 -11.61 19.48 5.11
CA PHE A 125 -11.93 19.73 3.70
C PHE A 125 -12.11 21.21 3.40
N LEU A 126 -12.67 22.00 4.33
CA LEU A 126 -12.75 23.46 4.20
C LEU A 126 -11.36 24.06 4.07
N GLN A 127 -10.45 23.70 4.98
CA GLN A 127 -9.05 24.14 4.96
C GLN A 127 -8.32 23.77 3.65
N ILE A 128 -8.49 22.53 3.19
CA ILE A 128 -7.89 22.06 1.93
C ILE A 128 -8.48 22.81 0.73
N SER A 129 -9.80 23.00 0.69
CA SER A 129 -10.48 23.70 -0.42
C SER A 129 -10.10 25.18 -0.50
N ASP A 130 -9.90 25.85 0.65
CA ASP A 130 -9.47 27.25 0.71
C ASP A 130 -8.03 27.40 0.16
N ALA A 131 -7.11 26.53 0.62
CA ALA A 131 -5.75 26.48 0.10
C ALA A 131 -5.70 26.21 -1.41
N MET A 132 -6.49 25.25 -1.90
CA MET A 132 -6.55 24.93 -3.34
C MET A 132 -7.19 26.06 -4.16
N SER A 133 -8.17 26.80 -3.61
CA SER A 133 -8.71 28.00 -4.25
C SER A 133 -7.65 29.10 -4.38
N PHE A 134 -6.78 29.25 -3.37
CA PHE A 134 -5.64 30.15 -3.44
C PHE A 134 -4.61 29.70 -4.51
N ILE A 135 -4.25 28.41 -4.55
CA ILE A 135 -3.34 27.83 -5.55
C ILE A 135 -3.90 28.04 -6.98
N ALA A 136 -5.19 27.80 -7.19
CA ALA A 136 -5.84 27.99 -8.48
C ALA A 136 -5.81 29.46 -8.95
N ARG A 137 -6.02 30.42 -8.04
CA ARG A 137 -5.89 31.87 -8.35
C ARG A 137 -4.48 32.27 -8.75
N LYS A 138 -3.47 31.54 -8.26
CA LYS A 138 -2.06 31.69 -8.67
C LYS A 138 -1.75 31.03 -10.01
N LYS A 139 -2.73 30.44 -10.70
CA LYS A 139 -2.56 29.70 -11.96
C LYS A 139 -1.63 28.49 -11.84
N ILE A 140 -1.64 27.86 -10.66
CA ILE A 140 -0.90 26.65 -10.35
C ILE A 140 -1.89 25.47 -10.33
N VAL A 141 -1.47 24.34 -10.86
CA VAL A 141 -2.13 23.03 -10.71
C VAL A 141 -1.21 22.15 -9.87
N HIS A 142 -1.74 21.56 -8.79
CA HIS A 142 -0.99 20.71 -7.86
C HIS A 142 -0.65 19.36 -8.51
N CYS A 143 -1.56 18.79 -9.29
CA CYS A 143 -1.43 17.51 -10.00
C CYS A 143 -1.33 16.25 -9.13
N ASP A 144 -1.03 16.39 -7.83
CA ASP A 144 -0.95 15.26 -6.90
C ASP A 144 -1.73 15.43 -5.58
N LEU A 145 -2.96 15.93 -5.65
CA LEU A 145 -3.76 16.11 -4.44
C LEU A 145 -4.32 14.76 -3.93
N GLY A 146 -4.00 14.41 -2.68
CA GLY A 146 -4.48 13.22 -1.95
C GLY A 146 -4.17 13.32 -0.46
N CYS A 147 -4.74 12.47 0.40
CA CYS A 147 -4.55 12.54 1.86
C CYS A 147 -3.07 12.42 2.27
N ARG A 148 -2.25 11.66 1.52
CA ARG A 148 -0.80 11.53 1.74
C ARG A 148 -0.02 12.84 1.58
N ASN A 149 -0.59 13.81 0.85
CA ASN A 149 0.01 15.13 0.59
C ASN A 149 -0.69 16.25 1.39
N VAL A 150 -1.42 15.87 2.44
CA VAL A 150 -2.01 16.78 3.42
C VAL A 150 -1.42 16.45 4.79
N LEU A 151 -0.64 17.36 5.36
CA LEU A 151 0.00 17.20 6.66
C LEU A 151 -0.91 17.64 7.80
N VAL A 152 -0.86 16.93 8.92
CA VAL A 152 -1.71 17.19 10.09
C VAL A 152 -0.88 17.80 11.22
N PHE A 153 -1.22 19.03 11.61
CA PHE A 153 -0.54 19.80 12.65
C PHE A 153 -1.23 19.72 14.00
N ASN A 154 -2.55 19.56 14.00
CA ASN A 154 -3.31 19.37 15.23
C ASN A 154 -4.54 18.53 14.96
N VAL A 155 -4.85 17.64 15.91
CA VAL A 155 -6.10 16.89 15.96
C VAL A 155 -6.77 17.10 17.31
N ASP A 156 -8.00 17.59 17.28
CA ASP A 156 -8.89 17.68 18.43
C ASP A 156 -10.21 16.96 18.11
N PRO A 157 -10.45 15.77 18.68
CA PRO A 157 -11.66 15.01 18.43
C PRO A 157 -12.92 15.64 19.05
N THR A 158 -12.75 16.64 19.92
CA THR A 158 -13.85 17.27 20.67
C THR A 158 -14.30 18.61 20.10
N GLU A 159 -13.43 19.28 19.35
CA GLU A 159 -13.72 20.57 18.70
C GLU A 159 -13.19 20.59 17.27
N ALA A 160 -14.11 20.50 16.30
CA ALA A 160 -13.75 20.40 14.88
C ALA A 160 -12.84 21.56 14.43
N LYS A 161 -13.10 22.78 14.91
CA LYS A 161 -12.35 23.98 14.49
C LYS A 161 -10.93 24.07 15.02
N ASN A 162 -10.56 23.24 16.00
CA ASN A 162 -9.20 23.22 16.55
C ASN A 162 -8.26 22.36 15.69
N ASN A 163 -8.77 21.59 14.74
CA ASN A 163 -7.97 20.74 13.86
C ASN A 163 -7.24 21.60 12.81
N LEU A 164 -5.99 21.27 12.49
CA LEU A 164 -5.19 22.02 11.51
C LEU A 164 -4.52 21.08 10.51
N VAL A 165 -4.81 21.29 9.23
CA VAL A 165 -4.19 20.58 8.11
C VAL A 165 -3.57 21.54 7.10
N LYS A 166 -2.49 21.10 6.44
CA LYS A 166 -1.77 21.89 5.43
C LYS A 166 -1.37 21.06 4.22
N ILE A 167 -1.52 21.62 3.02
CA ILE A 167 -1.12 20.97 1.76
C ILE A 167 0.40 21.04 1.60
N THR A 168 1.00 19.96 1.07
CA THR A 168 2.43 19.84 0.78
C THR A 168 2.68 19.11 -0.54
N ASP A 169 3.96 19.00 -0.92
CA ASP A 169 4.49 18.22 -2.06
C ASP A 169 4.06 18.69 -3.46
N PHE A 170 4.70 19.78 -3.91
CA PHE A 170 4.50 20.36 -5.24
C PHE A 170 5.40 19.73 -6.32
N GLY A 171 5.94 18.53 -6.10
CA GLY A 171 6.88 17.87 -7.03
C GLY A 171 6.31 17.62 -8.44
N LEU A 172 4.99 17.43 -8.55
CA LEU A 172 4.30 17.26 -9.84
C LEU A 172 3.61 18.55 -10.34
N ALA A 173 3.70 19.64 -9.58
CA ALA A 173 2.97 20.86 -9.86
C ALA A 173 3.43 21.53 -11.16
N ARG A 174 2.53 22.35 -11.72
CA ARG A 174 2.75 23.06 -12.97
C ARG A 174 2.01 24.40 -12.99
N TRP A 175 2.58 25.34 -13.72
CA TRP A 175 1.93 26.58 -14.11
C TRP A 175 1.05 26.32 -15.32
N ILE A 176 -0.16 26.87 -15.34
CA ILE A 176 -1.09 26.74 -16.47
C ILE A 176 -0.58 27.50 -17.70
N ASP A 177 0.06 28.65 -17.48
CA ASP A 177 0.45 29.58 -18.54
C ASP A 177 1.89 29.33 -19.06
N GLU A 178 2.57 28.27 -18.59
CA GLU A 178 3.92 27.90 -19.03
C GLU A 178 3.91 26.72 -20.02
N PRO A 179 4.90 26.62 -20.93
CA PRO A 179 5.02 25.46 -21.80
C PRO A 179 5.32 24.17 -21.00
N PRO A 180 4.93 22.99 -21.53
CA PRO A 180 5.26 21.70 -20.93
C PRO A 180 6.76 21.53 -20.68
N SER A 181 7.09 21.02 -19.51
CA SER A 181 8.42 20.51 -19.18
C SER A 181 8.52 19.02 -19.54
N ASN A 182 9.57 18.60 -20.25
CA ASN A 182 9.79 17.19 -20.63
C ASN A 182 9.97 16.22 -19.43
N GLU A 183 10.21 16.71 -18.21
CA GLU A 183 10.59 15.88 -17.05
C GLU A 183 9.40 15.30 -16.26
N ASN A 184 8.21 15.95 -16.28
CA ASN A 184 7.03 15.51 -15.52
C ASN A 184 6.00 14.75 -16.37
N GLU A 185 6.32 14.44 -17.63
CA GLU A 185 5.39 13.72 -18.51
C GLU A 185 5.25 12.23 -18.15
N SER A 186 6.12 11.67 -17.31
CA SER A 186 6.15 10.23 -17.03
C SER A 186 5.46 9.79 -15.72
N VAL A 187 5.23 10.69 -14.75
CA VAL A 187 4.69 10.33 -13.43
C VAL A 187 3.28 10.88 -13.27
N ILE A 188 2.29 9.99 -13.18
CA ILE A 188 0.88 10.33 -12.99
C ILE A 188 0.33 9.53 -11.80
N PRO A 189 -0.30 10.17 -10.80
CA PRO A 189 -0.98 9.48 -9.71
C PRO A 189 -2.33 8.93 -10.20
N VAL A 190 -2.30 7.84 -10.99
CA VAL A 190 -3.43 7.33 -11.79
C VAL A 190 -4.76 7.28 -11.03
N ARG A 191 -4.74 6.81 -9.78
CA ARG A 191 -5.94 6.62 -8.95
C ARG A 191 -6.61 7.94 -8.56
N PHE A 192 -5.83 9.00 -8.40
CA PHE A 192 -6.29 10.35 -8.05
C PHE A 192 -6.59 11.21 -9.28
N CYS A 193 -5.84 10.99 -10.36
CA CYS A 193 -5.81 11.88 -11.53
C CYS A 193 -7.12 11.88 -12.35
N ALA A 194 -7.47 13.01 -12.96
CA ALA A 194 -8.70 13.15 -13.76
C ALA A 194 -8.63 12.38 -15.11
N PRO A 195 -9.76 11.88 -15.65
CA PRO A 195 -9.77 11.05 -16.86
C PRO A 195 -9.25 11.75 -18.11
N GLU A 196 -9.40 13.07 -18.24
CA GLU A 196 -8.84 13.85 -19.35
C GLU A 196 -7.31 13.82 -19.38
N ILE A 197 -6.67 13.82 -18.21
CA ILE A 197 -5.22 13.67 -18.09
C ILE A 197 -4.80 12.26 -18.49
N LEU A 198 -5.53 11.24 -18.03
CA LEU A 198 -5.23 9.84 -18.35
C LEU A 198 -5.41 9.52 -19.84
N ARG A 199 -6.23 10.30 -20.56
CA ARG A 199 -6.54 10.08 -21.97
C ARG A 199 -5.39 10.46 -22.91
N ASN A 200 -4.83 11.65 -22.73
CA ASN A 200 -3.79 12.15 -23.64
C ASN A 200 -2.50 12.56 -22.93
N ASN A 201 -2.55 12.75 -21.61
CA ASN A 201 -1.47 13.31 -20.80
C ASN A 201 -0.84 14.57 -21.41
N ARG A 202 -1.66 15.42 -22.03
CA ARG A 202 -1.17 16.67 -22.61
C ARG A 202 -1.17 17.75 -21.55
N HIS A 203 -0.19 18.64 -21.59
CA HIS A 203 -0.14 19.77 -20.67
C HIS A 203 -1.43 20.61 -20.66
N SER A 204 -2.08 20.77 -21.82
CA SER A 204 -3.36 21.46 -21.96
C SER A 204 -4.53 20.85 -21.20
N ASP A 205 -4.43 19.57 -20.80
CA ASP A 205 -5.50 18.88 -20.10
C ASP A 205 -5.47 19.20 -18.58
N TYR A 206 -4.36 19.73 -18.08
CA TYR A 206 -4.19 20.09 -16.67
C TYR A 206 -4.79 21.46 -16.39
N SER A 207 -5.64 21.52 -15.36
CA SER A 207 -6.38 22.72 -14.97
C SER A 207 -6.83 22.64 -13.51
N GLU A 208 -7.38 23.73 -12.97
CA GLU A 208 -8.10 23.69 -11.68
C GLU A 208 -9.12 22.54 -11.64
N LYS A 209 -9.82 22.26 -12.75
CA LYS A 209 -10.83 21.21 -12.83
C LYS A 209 -10.25 19.79 -12.69
N SER A 210 -8.98 19.60 -13.07
CA SER A 210 -8.28 18.33 -12.85
C SER A 210 -7.93 18.13 -11.37
N ASP A 211 -7.54 19.19 -10.65
CA ASP A 211 -7.34 19.13 -9.20
C ASP A 211 -8.67 19.02 -8.43
N VAL A 212 -9.76 19.60 -8.92
CA VAL A 212 -11.11 19.41 -8.37
C VAL A 212 -11.53 17.94 -8.44
N TYR A 213 -11.18 17.23 -9.52
CA TYR A 213 -11.40 15.78 -9.58
C TYR A 213 -10.62 15.07 -8.45
N SER A 214 -9.34 15.39 -8.30
CA SER A 214 -8.48 14.86 -7.24
C SER A 214 -9.01 15.18 -5.84
N MET A 215 -9.61 16.36 -5.62
CA MET A 215 -10.29 16.73 -4.38
C MET A 215 -11.47 15.82 -4.07
N GLY A 216 -12.27 15.45 -5.09
CA GLY A 216 -13.34 14.46 -4.92
C GLY A 216 -12.81 13.09 -4.51
N VAL A 217 -11.69 12.67 -5.08
CA VAL A 217 -11.02 11.40 -4.71
C VAL A 217 -10.41 11.48 -3.30
N LEU A 218 -9.81 12.61 -2.91
CA LEU A 218 -9.28 12.86 -1.57
C LEU A 218 -10.40 12.79 -0.52
N MET A 219 -11.54 13.43 -0.76
CA MET A 219 -12.70 13.33 0.15
C MET A 219 -13.17 11.88 0.28
N TRP A 220 -13.17 11.12 -0.81
CA TRP A 220 -13.53 9.71 -0.80
C TRP A 220 -12.53 8.87 0.01
N GLU A 221 -11.24 9.07 -0.23
CA GLU A 221 -10.14 8.42 0.50
C GLU A 221 -10.28 8.69 2.00
N ALA A 222 -10.52 9.95 2.36
CA ALA A 222 -10.69 10.35 3.75
C ALA A 222 -11.91 9.71 4.41
N LEU A 223 -13.07 9.75 3.75
CA LEU A 223 -14.34 9.18 4.24
C LEU A 223 -14.35 7.65 4.24
N SER A 224 -13.38 7.01 3.60
CA SER A 224 -13.19 5.55 3.58
C SER A 224 -12.08 5.10 4.55
N ASN A 225 -11.68 5.94 5.50
CA ASN A 225 -10.58 5.69 6.44
C ASN A 225 -9.28 5.32 5.70
N SER A 226 -8.89 6.22 4.79
CA SER A 226 -7.69 6.12 3.94
C SER A 226 -7.62 4.83 3.12
N GLU A 227 -8.77 4.32 2.67
CA GLU A 227 -8.77 3.25 1.66
C GLU A 227 -8.16 3.75 0.36
N ILE A 228 -7.33 2.93 -0.29
CA ILE A 228 -6.74 3.25 -1.59
C ILE A 228 -7.88 3.38 -2.61
N PRO A 229 -8.00 4.50 -3.35
CA PRO A 229 -9.01 4.64 -4.39
C PRO A 229 -8.89 3.51 -5.43
N TYR A 230 -10.02 2.89 -5.74
CA TYR A 230 -10.09 1.73 -6.62
C TYR A 230 -9.26 0.53 -6.11
N SER A 231 -9.11 0.37 -4.79
CA SER A 231 -8.39 -0.72 -4.10
C SER A 231 -8.70 -2.13 -4.67
N SER A 232 -9.95 -2.37 -5.06
CA SER A 232 -10.41 -3.63 -5.66
C SER A 232 -9.84 -3.91 -7.07
N ILE A 233 -9.15 -2.94 -7.67
CA ILE A 233 -8.51 -3.03 -8.98
C ILE A 233 -7.01 -3.01 -8.76
N ALA A 234 -6.34 -4.11 -9.10
CA ALA A 234 -4.90 -4.26 -8.88
C ALA A 234 -4.07 -3.31 -9.76
N GLU A 235 -4.43 -3.17 -11.04
CA GLU A 235 -3.63 -2.45 -12.03
C GLU A 235 -4.14 -1.04 -12.31
N ASP A 236 -3.21 -0.11 -12.40
CA ASP A 236 -3.50 1.27 -12.76
C ASP A 236 -4.03 1.38 -14.22
N ASP A 237 -3.61 0.53 -15.16
CA ASP A 237 -4.20 0.44 -16.51
C ASP A 237 -5.70 0.10 -16.50
N ASP A 238 -6.11 -0.77 -15.58
CA ASP A 238 -7.51 -1.15 -15.44
C ASP A 238 -8.29 0.01 -14.79
N VAL A 239 -7.67 0.72 -13.83
CA VAL A 239 -8.21 1.97 -13.26
C VAL A 239 -8.35 3.05 -14.33
N ILE A 240 -7.39 3.20 -15.25
CA ILE A 240 -7.48 4.12 -16.38
C ILE A 240 -8.69 3.76 -17.23
N ARG A 241 -8.82 2.48 -17.64
CA ARG A 241 -9.92 2.03 -18.50
C ARG A 241 -11.29 2.30 -17.89
N ILE A 242 -11.50 1.97 -16.61
CA ILE A 242 -12.81 2.19 -15.97
C ILE A 242 -13.11 3.70 -15.79
N LYS A 243 -12.10 4.53 -15.49
CA LYS A 243 -12.27 5.99 -15.38
C LYS A 243 -12.58 6.61 -16.74
N LEU A 244 -11.96 6.12 -17.82
CA LEU A 244 -12.26 6.53 -19.19
C LEU A 244 -13.65 6.08 -19.67
N ASN A 245 -14.18 4.99 -19.11
CA ASN A 245 -15.56 4.52 -19.30
C ASN A 245 -16.56 5.19 -18.34
N ASN A 246 -16.14 6.25 -17.63
CA ASN A 246 -16.94 7.01 -16.68
C ASN A 246 -17.47 6.20 -15.48
N GLU A 247 -16.85 5.06 -15.16
CA GLU A 247 -17.11 4.36 -13.91
C GLU A 247 -16.46 5.11 -12.74
N LYS A 248 -17.20 5.29 -11.63
CA LYS A 248 -16.78 6.05 -10.45
C LYS A 248 -16.61 5.14 -9.23
N LEU A 249 -15.94 5.64 -8.18
CA LEU A 249 -15.90 4.91 -6.91
C LEU A 249 -17.32 4.80 -6.33
N LYS A 250 -17.52 3.75 -5.52
CA LYS A 250 -18.77 3.53 -4.79
C LYS A 250 -18.85 4.48 -3.59
N LYS A 251 -20.07 4.79 -3.14
CA LYS A 251 -20.27 5.59 -1.92
C LYS A 251 -19.59 4.91 -0.71
N PRO A 252 -18.75 5.61 0.07
CA PRO A 252 -18.17 5.06 1.30
C PRO A 252 -19.25 4.66 2.30
N ARG A 253 -18.96 3.65 3.13
CA ARG A 253 -19.85 3.20 4.20
C ARG A 253 -20.06 4.35 5.19
N ASP A 254 -21.29 4.52 5.65
CA ASP A 254 -21.70 5.53 6.65
C ASP A 254 -21.45 7.01 6.22
N CYS A 255 -21.06 7.28 4.97
CA CYS A 255 -20.86 8.63 4.44
C CYS A 255 -22.18 9.43 4.36
N ASP A 256 -22.14 10.66 4.89
CA ASP A 256 -23.26 11.60 4.81
C ASP A 256 -23.67 11.85 3.34
N HIS A 257 -24.98 11.95 3.11
CA HIS A 257 -25.51 12.12 1.77
C HIS A 257 -25.06 13.43 1.10
N GLN A 258 -24.91 14.52 1.85
CA GLN A 258 -24.46 15.81 1.31
C GLN A 258 -23.00 15.76 0.87
N LEU A 259 -22.14 15.08 1.65
CA LEU A 259 -20.75 14.82 1.28
C LEU A 259 -20.65 13.94 0.03
N TRP A 260 -21.47 12.89 -0.06
CA TRP A 260 -21.55 12.07 -1.28
C TRP A 260 -21.95 12.89 -2.52
N VAL A 261 -22.99 13.72 -2.40
CA VAL A 261 -23.43 14.58 -3.51
C VAL A 261 -22.33 15.57 -3.91
N LEU A 262 -21.61 16.14 -2.95
CA LEU A 262 -20.48 17.03 -3.23
C LEU A 262 -19.38 16.31 -4.01
N MET A 263 -18.93 15.14 -3.55
CA MET A 263 -17.93 14.32 -4.26
C MET A 263 -18.36 13.99 -5.68
N THR A 264 -19.64 13.63 -5.90
CA THR A 264 -20.21 13.37 -7.24
C THR A 264 -20.11 14.52 -8.22
N LYS A 265 -20.08 15.76 -7.73
CA LYS A 265 -19.89 16.95 -8.57
C LYS A 265 -18.42 17.24 -8.83
N CYS A 266 -17.53 16.89 -7.90
CA CYS A 266 -16.08 17.09 -8.06
C CYS A 266 -15.49 16.21 -9.19
N TRP A 267 -15.95 14.97 -9.33
CA TRP A 267 -15.45 14.03 -10.36
C TRP A 267 -16.40 13.79 -11.53
N HIS A 268 -17.19 14.80 -11.89
CA HIS A 268 -18.03 14.77 -13.11
C HIS A 268 -17.17 14.45 -14.35
N GLU A 269 -17.73 13.76 -15.34
CA GLU A 269 -17.02 13.39 -16.57
C GLU A 269 -16.48 14.62 -17.30
N ASP A 270 -17.39 15.52 -17.68
CA ASP A 270 -17.07 16.83 -18.25
C ASP A 270 -16.40 17.73 -17.20
N PRO A 271 -15.14 18.17 -17.41
CA PRO A 271 -14.44 19.11 -16.51
C PRO A 271 -15.20 20.41 -16.27
N GLU A 272 -15.93 20.92 -17.26
CA GLU A 272 -16.65 22.20 -17.16
C GLU A 272 -17.87 22.12 -16.23
N GLN A 273 -18.43 20.92 -16.03
CA GLN A 273 -19.51 20.67 -15.08
C GLN A 273 -19.02 20.46 -13.65
N ARG A 274 -17.70 20.32 -13.44
CA ARG A 274 -17.14 20.21 -12.09
C ARG A 274 -17.20 21.57 -11.40
N LEU A 275 -17.34 21.54 -10.09
CA LEU A 275 -17.33 22.72 -9.23
C LEU A 275 -15.99 23.48 -9.32
N THR A 276 -15.95 24.74 -8.90
CA THR A 276 -14.68 25.40 -8.55
C THR A 276 -14.31 25.09 -7.10
N PHE A 277 -13.08 25.35 -6.69
CA PHE A 277 -12.72 25.24 -5.26
C PHE A 277 -13.51 26.21 -4.38
N GLU A 278 -13.86 27.39 -4.88
CA GLU A 278 -14.73 28.34 -4.20
C GLU A 278 -16.15 27.78 -4.00
N ASP A 279 -16.72 27.13 -5.01
CA ASP A 279 -18.01 26.45 -4.89
C ASP A 279 -17.97 25.29 -3.89
N ILE A 280 -16.86 24.54 -3.86
CA ILE A 280 -16.66 23.44 -2.90
C ILE A 280 -16.63 23.99 -1.48
N ASN A 281 -15.88 25.06 -1.23
CA ASN A 281 -15.79 25.71 0.07
C ASN A 281 -17.16 26.22 0.54
N ASN A 282 -17.88 26.92 -0.36
CA ASN A 282 -19.25 27.38 -0.12
C ASN A 282 -20.23 26.24 0.17
N LYS A 283 -20.06 25.07 -0.45
CA LYS A 283 -20.91 23.91 -0.16
C LYS A 283 -20.56 23.28 1.18
N LEU A 284 -19.28 23.06 1.46
CA LEU A 284 -18.82 22.47 2.71
C LEU A 284 -19.25 23.29 3.93
N SER A 285 -19.18 24.63 3.86
CA SER A 285 -19.58 25.52 4.97
C SER A 285 -21.08 25.43 5.31
N ASN A 286 -21.89 24.92 4.39
CA ASN A 286 -23.32 24.71 4.56
C ASN A 286 -23.70 23.26 4.89
N ILE A 287 -22.75 22.32 4.87
CA ILE A 287 -23.01 20.93 5.23
C ILE A 287 -23.21 20.84 6.73
N LYS A 288 -24.37 20.28 7.13
CA LYS A 288 -24.67 19.94 8.52
C LYS A 288 -24.68 18.42 8.63
N ILE A 289 -23.64 17.87 9.25
CA ILE A 289 -23.61 16.45 9.59
C ILE A 289 -24.60 16.22 10.73
N SER A 290 -25.72 15.58 10.42
CA SER A 290 -26.62 15.09 11.46
C SER A 290 -25.92 13.97 12.22
N GLU A 291 -25.67 14.16 13.51
CA GLU A 291 -25.20 13.09 14.38
C GLU A 291 -26.17 11.92 14.27
N VAL A 292 -25.77 10.86 13.58
CA VAL A 292 -26.42 9.57 13.74
C VAL A 292 -26.06 9.16 15.16
N ALA A 293 -27.02 9.35 16.07
CA ALA A 293 -26.96 8.78 17.41
C ALA A 293 -26.46 7.36 17.26
N HIS A 294 -25.27 7.07 17.78
CA HIS A 294 -24.83 5.70 17.98
C HIS A 294 -25.94 5.04 18.78
N HIS A 295 -26.83 4.35 18.07
CA HIS A 295 -27.73 3.41 18.68
C HIS A 295 -26.80 2.38 19.26
N GLN A 296 -26.54 2.50 20.57
CA GLN A 296 -26.45 1.34 21.42
C GLN A 296 -27.70 0.52 21.11
N THR A 297 -27.57 -0.36 20.12
CA THR A 297 -28.55 -1.36 19.82
C THR A 297 -28.48 -2.30 21.01
N SER A 298 -29.34 -2.02 21.98
CA SER A 298 -29.93 -3.00 22.89
C SER A 298 -30.80 -3.95 22.06
N GLY A 299 -30.16 -4.63 21.11
CA GLY A 299 -30.67 -5.79 20.43
C GLY A 299 -30.12 -6.99 21.20
N SER A 300 -31.00 -7.64 21.95
CA SER A 300 -30.78 -9.00 22.46
C SER A 300 -30.52 -9.93 21.28
N SER A 301 -29.28 -10.00 20.85
CA SER A 301 -28.71 -11.14 20.13
C SER A 301 -27.52 -11.57 20.97
N ASN A 302 -27.52 -12.84 21.40
CA ASN A 302 -26.36 -13.46 22.01
C ASN A 302 -25.22 -13.49 20.98
N LYS A 303 -24.54 -12.37 20.75
CA LYS A 303 -23.21 -12.35 20.17
C LYS A 303 -22.28 -12.75 21.29
N THR A 304 -21.85 -14.01 21.25
CA THR A 304 -20.77 -14.55 22.06
C THR A 304 -19.63 -13.54 22.06
N ARG A 305 -19.28 -13.03 23.25
CA ARG A 305 -18.06 -12.23 23.44
C ARG A 305 -16.90 -13.07 22.89
N ILE A 306 -16.29 -12.62 21.81
CA ILE A 306 -15.14 -13.31 21.23
C ILE A 306 -14.02 -13.23 22.28
N HIS A 307 -13.56 -14.39 22.74
CA HIS A 307 -12.45 -14.48 23.67
C HIS A 307 -11.15 -14.47 22.86
N TYR A 308 -10.30 -13.48 23.10
CA TYR A 308 -8.94 -13.45 22.59
C TYR A 308 -8.02 -14.29 23.48
N ASP A 309 -7.11 -15.03 22.87
CA ASP A 309 -6.23 -15.97 23.57
C ASP A 309 -5.19 -15.24 24.44
N TYR A 310 -4.76 -14.05 24.01
CA TYR A 310 -3.73 -13.27 24.69
C TYR A 310 -4.06 -11.78 24.75
N LYS A 311 -3.34 -11.05 25.61
CA LYS A 311 -3.47 -9.60 25.78
C LYS A 311 -2.12 -8.89 25.68
N LEU A 312 -2.09 -7.77 24.95
CA LEU A 312 -0.94 -6.86 24.94
C LEU A 312 -0.69 -6.29 26.34
N GLY A 313 0.57 -6.21 26.74
CA GLY A 313 0.99 -5.69 28.05
C GLY A 313 0.92 -6.70 29.20
N ASP A 314 0.04 -7.70 29.10
CA ASP A 314 -0.05 -8.79 30.08
C ASP A 314 0.76 -10.02 29.64
N HIS A 315 0.64 -10.42 28.37
CA HIS A 315 1.25 -11.65 27.83
C HIS A 315 2.33 -11.35 26.78
N VAL A 316 2.11 -10.32 25.95
CA VAL A 316 2.94 -10.01 24.78
C VAL A 316 3.29 -8.52 24.77
N LYS A 317 4.54 -8.21 24.40
CA LYS A 317 5.04 -6.84 24.20
C LYS A 317 5.50 -6.65 22.76
N ILE A 318 5.10 -5.54 22.14
CA ILE A 318 5.54 -5.16 20.78
C ILE A 318 6.86 -4.37 20.86
N ASN A 319 7.76 -4.66 19.93
CA ASN A 319 9.02 -3.95 19.73
C ASN A 319 8.86 -2.88 18.64
N GLY A 320 8.96 -1.61 19.03
CA GLY A 320 8.89 -0.45 18.12
C GLY A 320 7.50 0.18 18.00
N SER A 321 7.34 1.08 17.02
CA SER A 321 6.10 1.84 16.82
C SER A 321 5.00 1.02 16.14
N LEU A 322 3.77 1.19 16.63
CA LEU A 322 2.53 0.69 16.02
C LEU A 322 2.08 1.50 14.78
N ASN A 323 2.81 2.54 14.39
CA ASN A 323 2.46 3.41 13.26
C ASN A 323 3.07 2.84 11.97
N ARG A 324 2.57 1.68 11.54
CA ARG A 324 2.93 1.03 10.27
C ARG A 324 1.69 0.88 9.39
N PRO A 325 1.77 1.12 8.07
CA PRO A 325 0.67 0.87 7.14
C PRO A 325 0.22 -0.59 7.22
N LEU A 326 -1.09 -0.83 7.22
CA LEU A 326 -1.66 -2.18 7.31
C LEU A 326 -1.69 -2.89 5.94
N PRO A 327 -1.56 -4.23 5.88
CA PRO A 327 -1.25 -5.12 7.00
C PRO A 327 0.19 -4.95 7.48
N ALA A 328 0.38 -4.82 8.79
CA ALA A 328 1.67 -4.56 9.41
C ALA A 328 2.18 -5.79 10.17
N ILE A 329 3.46 -6.09 10.00
CA ILE A 329 4.16 -7.11 10.81
C ILE A 329 4.96 -6.39 11.88
N HIS A 330 4.64 -6.70 13.12
CA HIS A 330 5.31 -6.17 14.31
C HIS A 330 6.16 -7.27 14.94
N GLN A 331 7.41 -6.96 15.29
CA GLN A 331 8.19 -7.87 16.13
C GLN A 331 7.65 -7.80 17.55
N ALA A 332 7.56 -8.94 18.22
CA ALA A 332 7.05 -9.01 19.57
C ALA A 332 7.83 -10.01 20.41
N GLU A 333 7.66 -9.91 21.73
CA GLU A 333 8.27 -10.76 22.74
C GLU A 333 7.23 -11.21 23.75
N TRP A 334 7.38 -12.45 24.22
CA TRP A 334 6.61 -12.95 25.34
C TRP A 334 7.08 -12.27 26.63
N LEU A 335 6.13 -11.85 27.46
CA LEU A 335 6.43 -11.32 28.80
C LEU A 335 6.62 -12.44 29.84
N THR A 336 6.15 -13.65 29.53
CA THR A 336 6.10 -14.79 30.45
C THR A 336 6.98 -15.99 30.05
N GLU A 337 7.53 -16.00 28.83
CA GLU A 337 8.33 -17.11 28.30
C GLU A 337 9.65 -16.60 27.70
N GLU A 338 10.79 -17.07 28.22
CA GLU A 338 12.10 -16.44 28.01
C GLU A 338 12.77 -16.67 26.64
N THR A 339 12.20 -17.44 25.70
CA THR A 339 13.02 -17.96 24.57
C THR A 339 12.43 -17.95 23.16
N SER A 340 11.14 -17.64 22.95
CA SER A 340 10.53 -17.71 21.61
C SER A 340 10.35 -16.33 20.97
N SER A 341 10.99 -16.10 19.82
CA SER A 341 10.74 -14.90 19.02
C SER A 341 9.40 -15.00 18.29
N ILE A 342 8.56 -13.97 18.41
CA ILE A 342 7.22 -13.93 17.83
C ILE A 342 7.01 -12.69 16.95
N VAL A 343 6.01 -12.77 16.09
CA VAL A 343 5.51 -11.63 15.31
C VAL A 343 4.01 -11.48 15.49
N LEU A 344 3.55 -10.24 15.47
CA LEU A 344 2.14 -9.89 15.45
C LEU A 344 1.81 -9.33 14.06
N ILE A 345 0.91 -10.00 13.35
CA ILE A 345 0.41 -9.55 12.06
C ILE A 345 -0.90 -8.82 12.30
N GLU A 346 -0.87 -7.49 12.16
CA GLU A 346 -2.04 -6.63 12.31
C GLU A 346 -2.83 -6.56 11.01
N ARG A 347 -4.14 -6.85 11.07
CA ARG A 347 -5.06 -6.78 9.94
C ARG A 347 -6.15 -5.73 10.19
N LYS A 348 -6.62 -5.10 9.10
CA LYS A 348 -7.66 -4.04 9.10
C LYS A 348 -9.09 -4.60 9.28
N GLU A 349 -9.33 -5.85 8.88
CA GLU A 349 -10.63 -6.50 8.91
C GLU A 349 -10.73 -7.53 10.03
N GLU A 350 -11.89 -7.61 10.67
CA GLU A 350 -12.21 -8.65 11.65
C GLU A 350 -12.13 -10.02 10.97
N LEU A 351 -11.32 -10.94 11.50
CA LEU A 351 -11.30 -12.32 11.03
C LEU A 351 -12.67 -12.94 11.31
N SER A 352 -13.27 -13.53 10.29
CA SER A 352 -14.44 -14.40 10.47
C SER A 352 -14.09 -15.57 11.39
N GLU A 353 -15.10 -16.16 12.05
CA GLU A 353 -14.88 -17.33 12.92
C GLU A 353 -14.28 -18.52 12.14
N SER A 354 -14.60 -18.66 10.85
CA SER A 354 -13.95 -19.64 9.98
C SER A 354 -12.48 -19.30 9.71
N GLU A 355 -12.12 -18.03 9.50
CA GLU A 355 -10.71 -17.60 9.38
C GLU A 355 -9.94 -17.81 10.69
N LYS A 356 -10.55 -17.53 11.85
CA LYS A 356 -9.93 -17.82 13.15
C LYS A 356 -9.76 -19.32 13.38
N LEU A 357 -10.78 -20.10 13.01
CA LEU A 357 -10.74 -21.56 13.06
C LEU A 357 -9.63 -22.08 12.14
N LEU A 358 -9.43 -21.51 10.95
CA LEU A 358 -8.30 -21.84 10.09
C LEU A 358 -6.98 -21.67 10.86
N TYR A 359 -6.68 -20.47 11.33
CA TYR A 359 -5.44 -20.18 12.06
C TYR A 359 -5.23 -21.03 13.33
N THR A 360 -6.30 -21.48 14.01
CA THR A 360 -6.23 -22.22 15.29
C THR A 360 -6.40 -23.74 15.16
N THR A 361 -6.95 -24.22 14.04
CA THR A 361 -7.14 -25.66 13.77
C THR A 361 -5.87 -26.31 13.23
N TYR A 362 -4.89 -25.54 12.75
CA TYR A 362 -3.56 -25.99 12.31
C TYR A 362 -2.65 -26.53 13.44
N LYS A 363 -3.16 -27.40 14.31
CA LYS A 363 -2.33 -28.06 15.32
C LYS A 363 -1.22 -28.88 14.64
N LYS A 364 -0.02 -28.29 14.66
CA LYS A 364 1.32 -28.87 14.45
C LYS A 364 1.49 -29.61 13.12
N HIS A 365 1.70 -28.85 12.05
CA HIS A 365 2.45 -29.34 10.91
C HIS A 365 3.86 -28.73 10.91
N ASP A 366 4.90 -29.52 10.70
CA ASP A 366 6.30 -29.07 10.78
C ASP A 366 6.65 -27.99 9.73
N HIS A 367 5.83 -27.90 8.68
CA HIS A 367 5.99 -26.96 7.57
C HIS A 367 4.86 -25.93 7.43
N LEU A 368 4.03 -25.74 8.47
CA LEU A 368 3.08 -24.62 8.52
C LEU A 368 3.47 -23.66 9.65
N VAL A 369 3.37 -22.35 9.38
CA VAL A 369 3.67 -21.33 10.39
C VAL A 369 2.67 -21.43 11.53
N TYR A 370 3.19 -21.69 12.72
CA TYR A 370 2.41 -21.83 13.93
C TYR A 370 1.81 -20.49 14.35
N THR A 371 0.49 -20.49 14.56
CA THR A 371 -0.23 -19.37 15.13
C THR A 371 -0.55 -19.72 16.58
N TYR A 372 -0.01 -18.93 17.51
CA TYR A 372 -0.23 -19.12 18.94
C TYR A 372 -1.67 -18.76 19.31
N GLY A 373 -2.23 -17.73 18.67
CA GLY A 373 -3.58 -17.26 18.90
C GLY A 373 -3.76 -15.84 18.39
N PHE A 374 -4.76 -15.16 18.94
CA PHE A 374 -5.07 -13.78 18.58
C PHE A 374 -4.88 -12.84 19.77
N VAL A 375 -4.44 -11.63 19.45
CA VAL A 375 -4.31 -10.53 20.41
C VAL A 375 -5.17 -9.38 19.92
N GLU A 376 -6.00 -8.84 20.81
CA GLU A 376 -6.66 -7.57 20.57
C GLU A 376 -5.70 -6.45 20.98
N ASN A 377 -5.46 -5.50 20.09
CA ASN A 377 -4.72 -4.31 20.47
C ASN A 377 -5.65 -3.24 21.08
N ASN A 378 -5.06 -2.21 21.69
CA ASN A 378 -5.82 -1.10 22.28
C ASN A 378 -6.64 -0.29 21.25
N ARG A 379 -6.50 -0.59 19.94
CA ARG A 379 -7.25 0.00 18.82
C ARG A 379 -8.42 -0.90 18.36
N GLY A 380 -8.67 -2.03 19.01
CA GLY A 380 -9.70 -3.01 18.63
C GLY A 380 -9.35 -3.86 17.39
N SER A 381 -8.13 -3.75 16.86
CA SER A 381 -7.66 -4.56 15.73
C SER A 381 -7.25 -5.94 16.20
N ILE A 382 -7.54 -6.95 15.37
CA ILE A 382 -7.06 -8.31 15.58
C ILE A 382 -5.60 -8.41 15.10
N MET A 383 -4.73 -8.83 16.00
CA MET A 383 -3.35 -9.17 15.70
C MET A 383 -3.17 -10.69 15.77
N ILE A 384 -2.68 -11.28 14.70
CA ILE A 384 -2.40 -12.71 14.63
C ILE A 384 -1.00 -12.92 15.21
N LEU A 385 -0.92 -13.69 16.29
CA LEU A 385 0.34 -13.99 16.97
C LEU A 385 0.98 -15.25 16.38
N GLN A 386 2.13 -15.10 15.71
CA GLN A 386 2.81 -16.20 15.02
C GLN A 386 4.27 -16.34 15.41
N GLU A 387 4.84 -17.52 15.16
CA GLU A 387 6.28 -17.74 15.29
C GLU A 387 7.08 -16.88 14.29
N LYS A 388 8.21 -16.31 14.73
CA LYS A 388 9.07 -15.49 13.87
C LYS A 388 10.04 -16.37 13.09
N ALA A 389 10.03 -16.24 11.77
CA ALA A 389 11.07 -16.83 10.93
C ALA A 389 12.37 -15.98 10.97
N PRO A 390 13.51 -16.53 11.43
CA PRO A 390 14.75 -15.78 11.60
C PRO A 390 15.34 -15.24 10.29
N HIS A 391 15.07 -15.87 9.15
CA HIS A 391 15.68 -15.50 7.86
C HIS A 391 14.70 -14.76 6.93
N GLY A 392 13.43 -14.57 7.31
CA GLY A 392 12.42 -13.93 6.47
C GLY A 392 11.83 -14.87 5.41
N ASN A 393 11.44 -14.33 4.24
CA ASN A 393 10.79 -15.09 3.18
C ASN A 393 11.78 -15.59 2.11
N LEU A 394 11.43 -16.70 1.48
CA LEU A 394 12.26 -17.41 0.51
C LEU A 394 12.60 -16.53 -0.71
N ARG A 395 11.65 -15.73 -1.22
CA ARG A 395 11.88 -14.88 -2.40
C ARG A 395 13.03 -13.89 -2.16
N ALA A 396 12.95 -13.12 -1.07
CA ALA A 396 13.93 -12.09 -0.77
C ALA A 396 15.34 -12.66 -0.58
N LEU A 397 15.44 -13.85 0.04
CA LEU A 397 16.71 -14.55 0.24
C LEU A 397 17.34 -15.03 -1.07
N LEU A 398 16.53 -15.55 -1.99
CA LEU A 398 16.99 -15.98 -3.31
C LEU A 398 17.39 -14.78 -4.19
N GLU A 399 16.55 -13.74 -4.23
CA GLU A 399 16.74 -12.55 -5.07
C GLU A 399 17.97 -11.74 -4.65
N SER A 400 18.22 -11.63 -3.33
CA SER A 400 19.42 -10.97 -2.79
C SER A 400 20.70 -11.80 -2.90
N GLY A 401 20.59 -13.10 -3.23
CA GLY A 401 21.71 -14.04 -3.23
C GLY A 401 22.21 -14.43 -1.83
N GLN A 402 21.53 -14.02 -0.75
CA GLN A 402 21.85 -14.45 0.61
C GLN A 402 21.64 -15.95 0.81
N PHE A 403 20.72 -16.54 0.04
CA PHE A 403 20.53 -17.98 -0.04
C PHE A 403 20.63 -18.43 -1.49
N ASN A 404 21.68 -19.21 -1.79
CA ASN A 404 21.92 -19.76 -3.12
C ASN A 404 21.90 -21.30 -3.06
N PRO A 405 20.70 -21.90 -2.97
CA PRO A 405 20.55 -23.34 -2.74
C PRO A 405 20.95 -24.16 -3.96
N SER A 406 21.60 -25.30 -3.71
CA SER A 406 21.74 -26.34 -4.74
C SER A 406 20.36 -26.87 -5.19
N ALA A 407 20.31 -27.49 -6.37
CA ALA A 407 19.08 -28.11 -6.88
C ALA A 407 18.50 -29.17 -5.91
N LYS A 408 19.35 -29.91 -5.19
CA LYS A 408 18.94 -30.89 -4.17
C LYS A 408 18.29 -30.19 -2.96
N VAL A 409 18.77 -29.02 -2.57
CA VAL A 409 18.16 -28.20 -1.50
C VAL A 409 16.81 -27.65 -1.94
N LEU A 410 16.69 -27.15 -3.18
CA LEU A 410 15.41 -26.68 -3.73
C LEU A 410 14.35 -27.79 -3.77
N ILE A 411 14.73 -29.00 -4.21
CA ILE A 411 13.82 -30.15 -4.19
C ILE A 411 13.33 -30.44 -2.76
N GLU A 412 14.23 -30.42 -1.77
CA GLU A 412 13.86 -30.64 -0.37
C GLU A 412 12.88 -29.57 0.14
N ILE A 413 13.13 -28.30 -0.21
CA ILE A 413 12.20 -27.21 0.11
C ILE A 413 10.82 -27.45 -0.53
N PHE A 414 10.77 -27.95 -1.78
CA PHE A 414 9.51 -28.28 -2.43
C PHE A 414 8.80 -29.44 -1.74
N PHE A 415 9.52 -30.46 -1.25
CA PHE A 415 8.91 -31.53 -0.46
C PHE A 415 8.21 -30.99 0.79
N GLN A 416 8.86 -30.08 1.51
CA GLN A 416 8.31 -29.45 2.72
C GLN A 416 7.03 -28.64 2.42
N ILE A 417 7.03 -27.87 1.32
CA ILE A 417 5.85 -27.11 0.89
C ILE A 417 4.72 -28.03 0.44
N LEU A 418 5.03 -29.13 -0.25
CA LEU A 418 4.03 -30.12 -0.67
C LEU A 418 3.41 -30.83 0.54
N ASP A 419 4.20 -31.16 1.56
CA ASP A 419 3.67 -31.75 2.79
C ASP A 419 2.69 -30.81 3.50
N ALA A 420 3.04 -29.52 3.56
CA ALA A 420 2.13 -28.49 4.05
C ALA A 420 0.83 -28.41 3.23
N MET A 421 0.91 -28.42 1.90
CA MET A 421 -0.27 -28.33 1.03
C MET A 421 -1.14 -29.58 1.06
N ILE A 422 -0.55 -30.78 1.13
CA ILE A 422 -1.31 -32.03 1.31
C ILE A 422 -2.09 -31.96 2.62
N HIS A 423 -1.45 -31.52 3.71
CA HIS A 423 -2.14 -31.34 4.98
C HIS A 423 -3.30 -30.33 4.90
N ILE A 424 -3.11 -29.19 4.21
CA ILE A 424 -4.17 -28.19 4.00
C ILE A 424 -5.36 -28.80 3.23
N VAL A 425 -5.09 -29.52 2.15
CA VAL A 425 -6.12 -30.15 1.31
C VAL A 425 -6.86 -31.26 2.06
N ASP A 426 -6.17 -32.06 2.87
CA ASP A 426 -6.78 -33.11 3.70
C ASP A 426 -7.77 -32.54 4.73
N GLN A 427 -7.62 -31.26 5.10
CA GLN A 427 -8.59 -30.54 5.94
C GLN A 427 -9.74 -29.92 5.14
N GLY A 428 -9.81 -30.14 3.81
CA GLY A 428 -10.84 -29.60 2.93
C GLY A 428 -10.66 -28.12 2.60
N LEU A 429 -9.42 -27.63 2.57
CA LEU A 429 -9.11 -26.21 2.43
C LEU A 429 -8.39 -25.88 1.13
N VAL A 430 -8.52 -24.61 0.71
CA VAL A 430 -7.73 -24.00 -0.36
C VAL A 430 -6.92 -22.84 0.23
N HIS A 431 -5.64 -22.71 -0.13
CA HIS A 431 -4.76 -21.65 0.35
C HIS A 431 -4.96 -20.33 -0.41
N GLY A 432 -5.00 -20.35 -1.75
CA GLY A 432 -5.31 -19.21 -2.61
C GLY A 432 -4.23 -18.11 -2.77
N ASP A 433 -3.06 -18.24 -2.11
CA ASP A 433 -1.92 -17.30 -2.21
C ASP A 433 -0.57 -18.03 -2.13
N LEU A 434 -0.42 -19.16 -2.84
CA LEU A 434 0.81 -19.95 -2.79
C LEU A 434 1.94 -19.30 -3.63
N ARG A 435 2.94 -18.72 -2.97
CA ARG A 435 4.11 -18.05 -3.58
C ARG A 435 5.32 -17.96 -2.63
N CYS A 436 6.53 -17.71 -3.15
CA CYS A 436 7.75 -17.70 -2.34
C CYS A 436 7.77 -16.61 -1.26
N GLU A 437 7.02 -15.52 -1.42
CA GLU A 437 6.84 -14.48 -0.39
C GLU A 437 6.15 -15.01 0.87
N ASN A 438 5.33 -16.06 0.73
CA ASN A 438 4.60 -16.69 1.82
C ASN A 438 5.30 -17.95 2.37
N VAL A 439 6.47 -18.32 1.81
CA VAL A 439 7.33 -19.39 2.33
C VAL A 439 8.40 -18.78 3.22
N LEU A 440 8.33 -19.04 4.52
CA LEU A 440 9.24 -18.50 5.51
C LEU A 440 10.37 -19.47 5.84
N VAL A 441 11.59 -18.95 5.99
CA VAL A 441 12.81 -19.75 6.17
C VAL A 441 13.26 -19.72 7.64
N PHE A 442 13.29 -20.90 8.26
CA PHE A 442 13.66 -21.11 9.67
C PHE A 442 15.08 -21.61 9.86
N GLU A 443 15.53 -22.47 8.95
CA GLU A 443 16.91 -22.94 8.90
C GLU A 443 17.33 -22.95 7.42
N MET A 444 18.55 -22.52 7.15
CA MET A 444 19.11 -22.53 5.80
C MET A 444 20.56 -23.00 5.78
N ASP A 445 20.84 -23.95 4.91
CA ASP A 445 22.17 -24.42 4.52
C ASP A 445 22.13 -24.66 3.00
N PRO A 446 22.75 -23.78 2.18
CA PRO A 446 22.63 -23.85 0.73
C PRO A 446 23.25 -25.12 0.12
N SER A 447 24.07 -25.83 0.90
CA SER A 447 24.82 -27.01 0.45
C SER A 447 24.26 -28.33 0.97
N ASN A 448 23.48 -28.31 2.06
CA ASN A 448 22.99 -29.52 2.72
C ASN A 448 21.46 -29.58 2.70
N PRO A 449 20.84 -30.41 1.84
CA PRO A 449 19.39 -30.54 1.74
C PRO A 449 18.71 -30.75 3.09
N LYS A 450 19.29 -31.56 3.98
CA LYS A 450 18.71 -31.94 5.28
C LYS A 450 18.80 -30.86 6.37
N ARG A 451 19.48 -29.74 6.11
CA ARG A 451 19.65 -28.63 7.07
C ARG A 451 18.93 -27.37 6.63
N ASN A 452 17.80 -27.55 5.96
CA ASN A 452 16.91 -26.46 5.58
C ASN A 452 15.52 -26.74 6.13
N ARG A 453 14.90 -25.75 6.79
CA ARG A 453 13.52 -25.83 7.25
C ARG A 453 12.76 -24.62 6.76
N VAL A 454 11.68 -24.86 6.02
CA VAL A 454 10.74 -23.84 5.58
C VAL A 454 9.36 -24.11 6.15
N LYS A 455 8.58 -23.05 6.31
CA LYS A 455 7.17 -23.12 6.72
C LYS A 455 6.32 -22.20 5.84
N LEU A 456 5.19 -22.70 5.38
CA LEU A 456 4.20 -21.94 4.63
C LEU A 456 3.33 -21.11 5.59
N GLY A 457 3.14 -19.84 5.27
CA GLY A 457 2.34 -18.90 6.06
C GLY A 457 1.39 -18.06 5.21
N ASN A 458 0.77 -17.06 5.84
CA ASN A 458 -0.17 -16.12 5.23
C ASN A 458 -1.42 -16.76 4.58
N PHE A 459 -2.37 -17.14 5.43
CA PHE A 459 -3.66 -17.71 5.06
C PHE A 459 -4.76 -16.68 4.77
N ALA A 460 -4.39 -15.45 4.39
CA ALA A 460 -5.37 -14.36 4.25
C ALA A 460 -6.45 -14.60 3.19
N LEU A 461 -6.16 -15.45 2.19
CA LEU A 461 -7.10 -15.89 1.15
C LEU A 461 -7.59 -17.33 1.36
N ALA A 462 -7.19 -18.00 2.43
CA ALA A 462 -7.56 -19.39 2.67
C ALA A 462 -9.03 -19.51 3.07
N HIS A 463 -9.69 -20.56 2.59
CA HIS A 463 -11.11 -20.81 2.83
C HIS A 463 -11.45 -22.30 2.62
N GLU A 464 -12.63 -22.70 3.10
CA GLU A 464 -13.18 -24.04 2.86
C GLU A 464 -13.39 -24.27 1.36
N ASN A 465 -13.01 -25.45 0.88
CA ASN A 465 -13.20 -25.89 -0.50
C ASN A 465 -14.66 -26.32 -0.75
N ASP A 466 -15.62 -25.43 -0.50
CA ASP A 466 -17.04 -25.65 -0.71
C ASP A 466 -17.59 -24.68 -1.78
N PRO A 467 -17.87 -25.17 -3.00
CA PRO A 467 -18.43 -24.36 -4.08
C PRO A 467 -19.81 -23.76 -3.79
N SER A 468 -20.52 -24.27 -2.77
CA SER A 468 -21.87 -23.82 -2.40
C SER A 468 -21.88 -22.57 -1.52
N LEU A 469 -20.73 -22.22 -0.91
CA LEU A 469 -20.57 -21.00 -0.13
C LEU A 469 -20.44 -19.79 -1.07
N VAL A 470 -21.50 -18.99 -1.17
CA VAL A 470 -21.50 -17.74 -1.96
C VAL A 470 -20.86 -16.62 -1.12
N ASP A 471 -19.55 -16.38 -1.31
CA ASP A 471 -18.87 -15.17 -0.82
C ASP A 471 -18.58 -14.24 -2.01
N ASP A 472 -19.42 -13.21 -2.17
CA ASP A 472 -19.41 -12.25 -3.29
C ASP A 472 -18.36 -11.14 -3.12
N ARG A 473 -17.44 -11.29 -2.15
CA ARG A 473 -16.33 -10.35 -1.94
C ARG A 473 -15.31 -10.48 -3.08
N ARG A 474 -15.12 -9.40 -3.83
CA ARG A 474 -14.01 -9.27 -4.80
C ARG A 474 -12.68 -9.29 -4.05
N LEU A 475 -11.93 -10.38 -4.19
CA LEU A 475 -10.59 -10.52 -3.61
C LEU A 475 -9.54 -9.81 -4.47
N VAL A 476 -8.52 -9.25 -3.80
CA VAL A 476 -7.26 -8.89 -4.46
C VAL A 476 -6.50 -10.19 -4.76
N ILE A 477 -6.38 -10.54 -6.05
CA ILE A 477 -5.79 -11.81 -6.48
C ILE A 477 -4.32 -11.64 -6.92
N PRO A 478 -3.40 -12.55 -6.57
CA PRO A 478 -2.00 -12.50 -7.00
C PRO A 478 -1.85 -12.96 -8.47
N VAL A 479 -2.22 -12.09 -9.43
CA VAL A 479 -2.38 -12.42 -10.86
C VAL A 479 -1.23 -13.23 -11.47
N ARG A 480 0.02 -12.91 -11.11
CA ARG A 480 1.22 -13.61 -11.60
C ARG A 480 1.24 -15.10 -11.21
N TYR A 481 0.66 -15.44 -10.06
CA TYR A 481 0.64 -16.78 -9.49
C TYR A 481 -0.68 -17.54 -9.73
N CYS A 482 -1.81 -16.83 -9.88
CA CYS A 482 -3.14 -17.45 -10.02
C CYS A 482 -3.32 -18.24 -11.32
N ALA A 483 -4.11 -19.30 -11.28
CA ALA A 483 -4.49 -20.07 -12.48
C ALA A 483 -5.43 -19.29 -13.41
N PRO A 484 -5.45 -19.58 -14.74
CA PRO A 484 -6.31 -18.88 -15.71
C PRO A 484 -7.80 -18.88 -15.35
N GLU A 485 -8.33 -19.94 -14.76
CA GLU A 485 -9.73 -20.03 -14.32
C GLU A 485 -10.08 -19.02 -13.23
N ILE A 486 -9.17 -18.74 -12.29
CA ILE A 486 -9.32 -17.68 -11.27
C ILE A 486 -9.31 -16.30 -11.93
N LEU A 487 -8.52 -16.15 -13.01
CA LEU A 487 -8.42 -14.88 -13.73
C LEU A 487 -9.68 -14.55 -14.54
N ARG A 488 -10.51 -15.53 -14.92
CA ARG A 488 -11.77 -15.31 -15.67
C ARG A 488 -12.88 -14.74 -14.79
N SER A 489 -12.95 -15.15 -13.53
CA SER A 489 -13.93 -14.67 -12.56
C SER A 489 -13.29 -14.62 -11.18
N ALA A 490 -13.06 -13.42 -10.66
CA ALA A 490 -12.43 -13.24 -9.36
C ALA A 490 -13.49 -13.33 -8.25
N GLY A 491 -13.51 -14.44 -7.52
CA GLY A 491 -14.37 -14.70 -6.36
C GLY A 491 -13.82 -15.90 -5.58
N ARG A 492 -14.04 -15.95 -4.25
CA ARG A 492 -13.54 -17.03 -3.39
C ARG A 492 -13.98 -18.41 -3.90
N SER A 493 -15.24 -18.55 -4.31
CA SER A 493 -15.82 -19.80 -4.83
C SER A 493 -15.16 -20.36 -6.11
N ASN A 494 -14.32 -19.59 -6.80
CA ASN A 494 -13.60 -20.08 -7.99
C ASN A 494 -12.25 -20.72 -7.65
N TYR A 495 -11.73 -20.50 -6.44
CA TYR A 495 -10.53 -21.16 -5.96
C TYR A 495 -10.79 -22.64 -5.68
N SER A 496 -9.79 -23.46 -5.95
CA SER A 496 -9.82 -24.91 -5.75
C SER A 496 -8.41 -25.43 -5.49
N GLU A 497 -8.29 -26.67 -5.02
CA GLU A 497 -7.02 -27.39 -4.92
C GLU A 497 -6.21 -27.28 -6.24
N LEU A 498 -6.86 -27.50 -7.38
CA LEU A 498 -6.20 -27.47 -8.68
C LEU A 498 -5.71 -26.08 -9.08
N SER A 499 -6.31 -25.02 -8.53
CA SER A 499 -5.81 -23.66 -8.70
C SER A 499 -4.56 -23.39 -7.88
N ASP A 500 -4.46 -23.96 -6.66
CA ASP A 500 -3.24 -23.89 -5.86
C ASP A 500 -2.11 -24.75 -6.45
N VAL A 501 -2.44 -25.88 -7.09
CA VAL A 501 -1.49 -26.67 -7.88
C VAL A 501 -0.83 -25.82 -8.97
N TYR A 502 -1.60 -25.00 -9.69
CA TYR A 502 -1.03 -24.08 -10.68
C TYR A 502 -0.05 -23.10 -10.01
N SER A 503 -0.45 -22.50 -8.89
CA SER A 503 0.39 -21.58 -8.12
C SER A 503 1.65 -22.25 -7.57
N MET A 504 1.59 -23.53 -7.20
CA MET A 504 2.77 -24.34 -6.83
C MET A 504 3.77 -24.42 -7.99
N GLY A 505 3.31 -24.63 -9.22
CA GLY A 505 4.18 -24.58 -10.40
C GLY A 505 4.89 -23.24 -10.56
N VAL A 506 4.16 -22.12 -10.35
CA VAL A 506 4.74 -20.76 -10.41
C VAL A 506 5.75 -20.52 -9.28
N LEU A 507 5.44 -20.97 -8.07
CA LEU A 507 6.35 -20.93 -6.92
C LEU A 507 7.65 -21.69 -7.21
N MET A 508 7.55 -22.92 -7.71
CA MET A 508 8.72 -23.72 -8.10
C MET A 508 9.56 -22.99 -9.14
N TRP A 509 8.91 -22.41 -10.17
CA TRP A 509 9.61 -21.62 -11.20
C TRP A 509 10.35 -20.43 -10.61
N GLN A 510 9.71 -19.68 -9.71
CA GLN A 510 10.31 -18.52 -9.05
C GLN A 510 11.50 -18.92 -8.19
N ALA A 511 11.36 -19.99 -7.40
CA ALA A 511 12.44 -20.50 -6.57
C ALA A 511 13.65 -20.94 -7.43
N TRP A 512 13.39 -21.64 -8.54
CA TRP A 512 14.44 -22.08 -9.47
C TRP A 512 15.08 -20.93 -10.25
N SER A 513 14.36 -19.83 -10.43
CA SER A 513 14.82 -18.63 -11.12
C SER A 513 15.47 -17.62 -10.19
N ASN A 514 15.97 -18.05 -9.03
CA ASN A 514 16.62 -17.19 -8.03
C ASN A 514 15.73 -16.02 -7.56
N GLY A 515 14.44 -16.29 -7.32
CA GLY A 515 13.51 -15.29 -6.79
C GLY A 515 12.98 -14.29 -7.83
N LYS A 516 13.33 -14.44 -9.11
CA LYS A 516 12.82 -13.59 -10.20
C LYS A 516 11.31 -13.48 -10.19
N LEU A 517 10.81 -12.31 -10.55
CA LEU A 517 9.37 -12.07 -10.66
C LEU A 517 8.79 -12.85 -11.86
N PRO A 518 7.74 -13.68 -11.67
CA PRO A 518 7.11 -14.36 -12.79
C PRO A 518 6.55 -13.36 -13.81
N TYR A 519 6.80 -13.60 -15.10
CA TYR A 519 6.44 -12.68 -16.18
C TYR A 519 7.09 -11.28 -16.03
N GLU A 520 8.38 -11.22 -15.63
CA GLU A 520 9.14 -9.96 -15.45
C GLU A 520 9.16 -9.05 -16.70
N SER A 521 8.96 -9.61 -17.89
CA SER A 521 8.88 -8.84 -19.13
C SER A 521 7.63 -7.97 -19.25
N SER A 522 6.60 -8.23 -18.45
CA SER A 522 5.35 -7.47 -18.43
C SER A 522 5.26 -6.66 -17.14
N THR A 523 5.06 -5.36 -17.30
CA THR A 523 4.91 -4.43 -16.18
C THR A 523 3.49 -4.43 -15.62
N HIS A 524 2.49 -4.79 -16.44
CA HIS A 524 1.07 -4.73 -16.06
C HIS A 524 0.43 -6.13 -15.93
N ASN A 525 -0.29 -6.39 -14.84
CA ASN A 525 -1.00 -7.65 -14.64
C ASN A 525 -2.15 -7.87 -15.65
N SER A 526 -2.66 -6.82 -16.30
CA SER A 526 -3.66 -6.92 -17.38
C SER A 526 -3.11 -7.68 -18.59
N GLU A 527 -1.88 -7.38 -18.98
CA GLU A 527 -1.15 -8.07 -20.05
C GLU A 527 -0.88 -9.52 -19.65
N ILE A 528 -0.39 -9.75 -18.42
CA ILE A 528 -0.11 -11.10 -17.89
C ILE A 528 -1.39 -11.93 -17.84
N ARG A 529 -2.50 -11.32 -17.42
CA ARG A 529 -3.82 -11.94 -17.44
C ARG A 529 -4.19 -12.40 -18.84
N GLN A 530 -4.08 -11.53 -19.84
CA GLN A 530 -4.38 -11.88 -21.23
C GLN A 530 -3.45 -12.97 -21.76
N ARG A 531 -2.14 -12.86 -21.52
CA ARG A 531 -1.15 -13.88 -21.89
C ARG A 531 -1.52 -15.26 -21.32
N LYS A 532 -1.84 -15.32 -20.02
CA LYS A 532 -2.25 -16.56 -19.34
C LYS A 532 -3.59 -17.10 -19.84
N LEU A 533 -4.57 -16.22 -20.12
CA LEU A 533 -5.85 -16.61 -20.70
C LEU A 533 -5.71 -17.13 -22.14
N ASN A 534 -4.76 -16.60 -22.90
CA ASN A 534 -4.37 -17.10 -24.22
C ASN A 534 -3.54 -18.39 -24.13
N GLY A 535 -3.24 -18.86 -22.93
CA GLY A 535 -2.57 -20.12 -22.66
C GLY A 535 -1.06 -20.06 -22.70
N GLU A 536 -0.49 -18.87 -22.54
CA GLU A 536 0.93 -18.70 -22.34
C GLU A 536 1.37 -19.21 -20.95
N ILE A 537 2.49 -19.91 -20.93
CA ILE A 537 3.16 -20.37 -19.71
C ILE A 537 4.55 -19.72 -19.61
N LEU A 538 5.14 -19.71 -18.42
CA LEU A 538 6.49 -19.21 -18.21
C LEU A 538 7.51 -19.96 -19.08
N SER A 539 8.66 -19.36 -19.36
CA SER A 539 9.75 -20.03 -20.06
C SER A 539 10.56 -20.92 -19.11
N LYS A 540 11.26 -21.93 -19.65
CA LYS A 540 12.12 -22.81 -18.83
C LYS A 540 13.23 -21.99 -18.14
N PRO A 541 13.40 -22.07 -16.81
CA PRO A 541 14.48 -21.37 -16.12
C PRO A 541 15.86 -21.83 -16.60
N PHE A 542 16.84 -20.91 -16.55
CA PHE A 542 18.22 -21.22 -16.89
C PHE A 542 18.77 -22.32 -15.97
N MET A 543 19.43 -23.33 -16.56
CA MET A 543 19.94 -24.52 -15.86
C MET A 543 18.88 -25.35 -15.10
N CYS A 544 17.59 -25.19 -15.42
CA CYS A 544 16.55 -26.03 -14.83
C CYS A 544 16.64 -27.48 -15.33
N ASP A 545 16.57 -28.43 -14.39
CA ASP A 545 16.53 -29.84 -14.70
C ASP A 545 15.30 -30.15 -15.58
N PRO A 546 15.44 -30.91 -16.69
CA PRO A 546 14.32 -31.22 -17.58
C PRO A 546 13.12 -31.91 -16.91
N GLN A 547 13.36 -32.74 -15.89
CA GLN A 547 12.30 -33.45 -15.17
C GLN A 547 11.53 -32.50 -14.25
N ILE A 548 12.24 -31.60 -13.59
CA ILE A 548 11.63 -30.53 -12.78
C ILE A 548 10.80 -29.59 -13.67
N TRP A 549 11.36 -29.20 -14.82
CA TRP A 549 10.64 -28.40 -15.80
C TRP A 549 9.36 -29.10 -16.29
N ALA A 550 9.41 -30.42 -16.51
CA ALA A 550 8.21 -31.19 -16.87
C ALA A 550 7.15 -31.11 -15.76
N ILE A 551 7.54 -31.31 -14.50
CA ILE A 551 6.63 -31.20 -13.35
C ILE A 551 5.98 -29.81 -13.30
N MET A 552 6.74 -28.72 -13.45
CA MET A 552 6.18 -27.35 -13.49
C MET A 552 5.14 -27.18 -14.59
N ARG A 553 5.41 -27.70 -15.80
CA ARG A 553 4.45 -27.63 -16.92
C ARG A 553 3.18 -28.41 -16.66
N ASP A 554 3.27 -29.53 -15.97
CA ASP A 554 2.11 -30.35 -15.63
C ASP A 554 1.21 -29.65 -14.59
N CYS A 555 1.79 -28.86 -13.69
CA CYS A 555 1.01 -27.96 -12.83
C CYS A 555 0.24 -26.88 -13.62
N TRP A 556 0.75 -26.47 -14.79
CA TRP A 556 0.14 -25.43 -15.63
C TRP A 556 -0.73 -25.98 -16.76
N ASN A 557 -1.17 -27.25 -16.67
CA ASN A 557 -2.02 -27.82 -17.69
C ASN A 557 -3.31 -27.01 -17.84
N LYS A 558 -3.73 -26.79 -19.10
CA LYS A 558 -4.96 -26.07 -19.44
C LYS A 558 -6.20 -26.85 -19.00
N GLU A 559 -6.13 -28.18 -19.08
CA GLU A 559 -7.19 -29.07 -18.62
C GLU A 559 -6.98 -29.37 -17.14
N LEU A 560 -7.95 -28.97 -16.30
CA LEU A 560 -7.88 -29.13 -14.85
C LEU A 560 -7.63 -30.58 -14.43
N ILE A 561 -8.33 -31.51 -15.07
CA ILE A 561 -8.21 -32.97 -14.81
C ILE A 561 -6.82 -33.54 -15.12
N CYS A 562 -6.03 -32.82 -15.91
CA CYS A 562 -4.67 -33.22 -16.28
C CYS A 562 -3.60 -32.62 -15.36
N ARG A 563 -3.98 -31.76 -14.39
CA ARG A 563 -3.08 -31.31 -13.34
C ARG A 563 -2.98 -32.41 -12.27
N PHE A 564 -1.77 -32.70 -11.83
CA PHE A 564 -1.54 -33.61 -10.70
C PHE A 564 -1.99 -32.94 -9.40
N ASP A 565 -2.53 -33.72 -8.47
CA ASP A 565 -2.68 -33.30 -7.08
C ASP A 565 -1.30 -33.15 -6.39
N PHE A 566 -1.28 -32.60 -5.18
CA PHE A 566 -0.02 -32.37 -4.47
C PHE A 566 0.76 -33.67 -4.18
N SER A 567 0.06 -34.78 -3.90
CA SER A 567 0.69 -36.09 -3.70
C SER A 567 1.32 -36.65 -4.97
N GLY A 568 0.69 -36.42 -6.11
CA GLY A 568 1.20 -36.77 -7.44
C GLY A 568 2.45 -35.97 -7.80
N ILE A 569 2.44 -34.66 -7.53
CA ILE A 569 3.64 -33.81 -7.68
C ILE A 569 4.77 -34.32 -6.79
N LYS A 570 4.47 -34.61 -5.52
CA LYS A 570 5.44 -35.14 -4.55
C LYS A 570 6.06 -36.46 -5.02
N THR A 571 5.23 -37.38 -5.50
CA THR A 571 5.67 -38.68 -6.05
C THR A 571 6.62 -38.48 -7.22
N ARG A 572 6.31 -37.55 -8.13
CA ARG A 572 7.16 -37.29 -9.29
C ARG A 572 8.47 -36.61 -8.93
N LEU A 573 8.46 -35.68 -7.97
CA LEU A 573 9.70 -35.09 -7.44
C LEU A 573 10.63 -36.16 -6.86
N SER A 574 10.09 -37.20 -6.20
CA SER A 574 10.91 -38.29 -5.63
C SER A 574 11.61 -39.16 -6.68
N GLN A 575 11.13 -39.12 -7.92
CA GLN A 575 11.71 -39.85 -9.04
C GLN A 575 12.77 -39.02 -9.79
N VAL A 576 12.94 -37.74 -9.44
CA VAL A 576 13.91 -36.87 -10.09
C VAL A 576 15.32 -37.27 -9.69
N ASN A 577 16.13 -37.63 -10.68
CA ASN A 577 17.53 -37.96 -10.50
C ASN A 577 18.42 -36.78 -10.93
N ILE A 578 18.70 -35.88 -9.98
CA ILE A 578 19.64 -34.76 -10.22
C ILE A 578 21.06 -35.21 -9.93
N ALA A 579 21.92 -35.11 -10.94
CA ALA A 579 23.37 -35.35 -10.85
C ALA A 579 24.02 -34.41 -9.81
#